data_AF-A0A6B2DHN6-F1
#
_entry.id   AF-A0A6B2DHN6-F1
#
_cell.length_a   1.000
_cell.length_b   1.000
_cell.length_c   1.000
_cell.angle_alpha   90.00
_cell.angle_beta   90.00
_cell.angle_gamma   90.00
#
_symmetry.space_group_name_H-M   'P 1'
#
loop_
_entity.id
_entity.type
_entity.pdbx_description
1 polymer ?
#
loop_
_entity_poly.entity_id
_entity_poly.type
_entity_poly.pdbx_seq_one_letter_code
_entity_poly.pdbx_strand_id
1 'polypeptide(L)' 'SAFDLVLADPPYAVHAAALGKVLASLAAGGWLGEGALVVVERAARDGEPDWPAGFEPSRAKKYGDTAVFWAEYTPVA' A
#
# COMPACT_ATOMS: atom_id res chain seq x y z
N SER A 1 19.22 2.46 5.03
CA SER A 1 18.34 1.84 6.04
C SER A 1 16.96 1.74 5.44
N ALA A 2 16.28 0.61 5.62
CA ALA A 2 14.90 0.46 5.18
C ALA A 2 13.94 1.21 6.11
N PHE A 3 12.72 1.46 5.63
CA PHE A 3 11.66 2.11 6.39
C PHE A 3 10.76 1.05 7.04
N ASP A 4 10.35 1.32 8.28
CA ASP A 4 9.39 0.49 9.03
C ASP A 4 7.94 0.97 8.83
N LEU A 5 7.75 2.18 8.28
CA LEU A 5 6.44 2.78 7.99
C LEU A 5 6.49 3.53 6.66
N VAL A 6 5.54 3.25 5.78
CA VAL A 6 5.28 4.03 4.56
C VAL A 6 3.83 4.50 4.55
N LEU A 7 3.64 5.79 4.29
CA LEU A 7 2.34 6.42 4.09
C LEU A 7 2.24 6.86 2.63
N ALA A 8 1.19 6.45 1.92
CA ALA A 8 0.97 6.78 0.53
C ALA A 8 -0.43 7.38 0.34
N ASP A 9 -0.48 8.65 -0.05
CA ASP A 9 -1.69 9.38 -0.44
C ASP A 9 -1.58 9.80 -1.92
N PRO A 10 -1.77 8.86 -2.86
CA PRO A 10 -1.72 9.14 -4.29
C PRO A 10 -2.88 10.05 -4.72
N PRO A 11 -2.64 10.99 -5.66
CA PRO A 11 -3.73 11.80 -6.24
C PRO A 11 -4.83 10.92 -6.85
N TYR A 12 -6.10 11.39 -6.83
CA TYR A 12 -7.26 10.64 -7.35
C TYR A 12 -7.15 10.18 -8.82
N ALA A 13 -6.28 10.79 -9.62
CA ALA A 13 -6.01 10.36 -11.00
C ALA A 13 -5.20 9.04 -11.09
N VAL A 14 -4.66 8.57 -9.96
CA VAL A 14 -3.91 7.31 -9.90
C VAL A 14 -4.91 6.14 -9.83
N HIS A 15 -5.10 5.49 -10.96
CA HIS A 15 -5.92 4.27 -11.04
C HIS A 15 -5.21 3.06 -10.40
N ALA A 16 -5.99 2.04 -10.05
CA ALA A 16 -5.53 0.85 -9.32
C ALA A 16 -4.25 0.21 -9.91
N ALA A 17 -4.19 0.06 -11.23
CA ALA A 17 -3.03 -0.50 -11.91
C ALA A 17 -1.74 0.32 -11.74
N ALA A 18 -1.84 1.66 -11.68
CA ALA A 18 -0.68 2.51 -11.44
C ALA A 18 -0.22 2.42 -9.98
N LEU A 19 -1.16 2.39 -9.03
CA LEU A 19 -0.87 2.16 -7.62
C LEU A 19 -0.17 0.82 -7.39
N GLY A 20 -0.66 -0.27 -8.00
CA GLY A 20 -0.02 -1.59 -7.91
C GLY A 20 1.43 -1.59 -8.38
N LYS A 21 1.75 -0.86 -9.46
CA LYS A 21 3.15 -0.71 -9.93
C LYS A 21 4.04 0.04 -8.95
N VAL A 22 3.50 1.06 -8.28
CA VAL A 22 4.24 1.81 -7.24
C VAL A 22 4.52 0.89 -6.04
N LEU A 23 3.52 0.14 -5.57
CA LEU A 23 3.69 -0.80 -4.46
C LEU A 23 4.68 -1.93 -4.81
N ALA A 24 4.64 -2.44 -6.04
CA ALA A 24 5.60 -3.45 -6.49
C ALA A 24 7.04 -2.89 -6.55
N SER A 25 7.19 -1.66 -7.01
CA SER A 25 8.50 -0.97 -7.04
C SER A 25 9.03 -0.69 -5.63
N LEU A 26 8.12 -0.39 -4.68
CA LEU A 26 8.47 -0.18 -3.28
C LEU A 26 9.04 -1.46 -2.65
N ALA A 27 8.38 -2.61 -2.85
CA ALA A 27 8.87 -3.91 -2.38
C ALA A 27 10.21 -4.30 -3.04
N ALA A 28 10.34 -4.14 -4.35
CA ALA A 28 11.55 -4.52 -5.09
C ALA A 28 12.76 -3.59 -4.82
N GLY A 29 12.50 -2.35 -4.44
CA GLY A 29 13.55 -1.33 -4.29
C GLY A 29 14.37 -1.41 -3.00
N GLY A 30 14.08 -2.37 -2.10
CA GLY A 30 14.77 -2.49 -0.81
C GLY A 30 14.44 -1.37 0.18
N TRP A 31 13.30 -0.70 -0.03
CA TRP A 31 12.85 0.42 0.80
C TRP A 31 12.15 -0.03 2.08
N LEU A 32 11.64 -1.27 2.13
CA LEU A 32 10.84 -1.80 3.23
C LEU A 32 11.65 -2.78 4.10
N GLY A 33 11.56 -2.59 5.41
CA GLY A 33 12.01 -3.59 6.37
C GLY A 33 11.02 -4.75 6.46
N GLU A 34 11.46 -5.90 6.98
CA GLU A 34 10.54 -6.99 7.35
C GLU A 34 9.59 -6.51 8.46
N GLY A 35 8.29 -6.73 8.26
CA GLY A 35 7.23 -6.23 9.13
C GLY A 35 6.89 -4.75 8.93
N ALA A 36 7.42 -4.08 7.89
CA ALA A 36 7.10 -2.68 7.63
C ALA A 36 5.61 -2.48 7.35
N LEU A 37 5.02 -1.47 7.98
CA LEU A 37 3.62 -1.12 7.79
C LEU A 37 3.46 -0.17 6.60
N VAL A 38 2.62 -0.53 5.64
CA VAL A 38 2.29 0.32 4.49
C VAL A 38 0.83 0.72 4.56
N VAL A 39 0.60 2.03 4.56
CA VAL A 39 -0.73 2.65 4.68
C VAL A 39 -1.04 3.40 3.40
N VAL A 40 -2.16 3.09 2.76
CA VAL A 40 -2.59 3.73 1.52
C VAL A 40 -3.93 4.43 1.75
N GLU A 41 -3.97 5.73 1.50
CA GLU A 41 -5.19 6.53 1.43
C GLU A 41 -5.64 6.66 -0.02
N ARG A 42 -6.92 6.40 -0.32
CA ARG A 42 -7.48 6.62 -1.67
C ARG A 42 -9.00 6.78 -1.64
N ALA A 43 -9.60 7.11 -2.78
CA ALA A 43 -11.05 7.17 -2.88
C ALA A 43 -11.69 5.81 -2.56
N ALA A 44 -12.68 5.80 -1.66
CA ALA A 44 -13.40 4.61 -1.22
C ALA A 44 -14.08 3.85 -2.38
N ARG A 45 -14.46 4.57 -3.45
CA ARG A 45 -15.06 3.96 -4.65
C ARG A 45 -14.08 3.09 -5.44
N ASP A 46 -12.78 3.31 -5.30
CA ASP A 46 -11.77 2.57 -6.06
C ASP A 46 -11.32 1.28 -5.34
N GLY A 47 -11.85 1.04 -4.15
CA GLY A 47 -11.63 -0.18 -3.39
C GLY A 47 -10.20 -0.37 -2.87
N GLU A 48 -9.96 -1.57 -2.36
CA GLU A 48 -8.67 -1.98 -1.82
C GLU A 48 -7.57 -1.94 -2.91
N PRO A 49 -6.31 -1.60 -2.56
CA PRO A 49 -5.20 -1.72 -3.49
C PRO A 49 -5.00 -3.16 -3.97
N ASP A 50 -4.56 -3.32 -5.21
CA ASP A 50 -4.06 -4.60 -5.72
C ASP A 50 -2.67 -4.84 -5.09
N TRP A 51 -2.67 -5.36 -3.87
CA TRP A 51 -1.45 -5.60 -3.09
C TRP A 51 -0.54 -6.61 -3.80
N PRO A 52 0.72 -6.26 -4.09
CA PRO A 52 1.70 -7.19 -4.64
C PRO A 52 2.05 -8.32 -3.65
N ALA A 53 2.75 -9.34 -4.15
CA ALA A 53 3.31 -10.38 -3.29
C ALA A 53 4.19 -9.79 -2.19
N GLY A 54 4.11 -10.37 -1.00
CA GLY A 54 4.81 -9.91 0.20
C GLY A 54 4.06 -8.83 1.00
N PHE A 55 2.95 -8.28 0.50
CA PHE A 55 2.05 -7.45 1.32
C PHE A 55 0.92 -8.30 1.90
N GLU A 56 0.73 -8.21 3.21
CA GLU A 56 -0.32 -8.90 3.97
C GLU A 56 -1.33 -7.86 4.47
N PRO A 57 -2.49 -7.71 3.82
CA PRO A 57 -3.49 -6.71 4.19
C PRO A 57 -4.10 -7.02 5.56
N SER A 58 -4.13 -6.04 6.46
CA SER A 58 -4.56 -6.23 7.86
C SER A 58 -5.78 -5.41 8.24
N ARG A 59 -6.01 -4.26 7.59
CA ARG A 59 -7.12 -3.35 7.94
C ARG A 59 -7.57 -2.53 6.75
N ALA A 60 -8.85 -2.18 6.74
CA ALA A 60 -9.41 -1.12 5.91
C ALA A 60 -10.38 -0.26 6.75
N LYS A 61 -10.42 1.05 6.50
CA LYS A 61 -11.36 1.96 7.17
C LYS A 61 -11.82 3.06 6.24
N LYS A 62 -13.15 3.23 6.14
CA LYS A 62 -13.80 4.23 5.30
C LYS A 62 -14.15 5.48 6.11
N TYR A 63 -13.90 6.65 5.51
CA TYR A 63 -14.26 7.97 6.00
C TYR A 63 -14.91 8.75 4.85
N GLY A 64 -16.24 8.71 4.76
CA GLY A 64 -16.95 9.37 3.65
C GLY A 64 -16.58 8.76 2.30
N ASP A 65 -16.00 9.58 1.43
CA ASP A 65 -15.51 9.23 0.08
C ASP A 65 -14.05 8.76 0.05
N THR A 66 -13.35 8.79 1.18
CA THR A 66 -11.99 8.27 1.35
C THR A 66 -11.98 6.93 2.09
N ALA A 67 -11.03 6.06 1.76
CA ALA A 67 -10.71 4.86 2.51
C ALA A 67 -9.20 4.76 2.72
N VAL A 68 -8.82 4.27 3.90
CA VAL A 68 -7.44 3.98 4.28
C VAL A 68 -7.28 2.47 4.40
N PHE A 69 -6.20 1.95 3.85
CA PHE A 69 -5.86 0.53 3.82
C PHE A 69 -4.49 0.31 4.44
N TRP A 70 -4.33 -0.79 5.16
CA TRP A 70 -3.09 -1.18 5.82
C TRP A 70 -2.65 -2.56 5.37
N ALA A 71 -1.36 -2.71 5.10
CA ALA A 71 -0.71 -4.00 4.89
C ALA A 71 0.65 -4.04 5.59
N GLU A 72 0.99 -5.19 6.16
CA GLU A 72 2.35 -5.46 6.66
C GLU A 72 3.17 -6.10 5.53
N TYR A 73 4.47 -5.78 5.46
CA TYR A 73 5.35 -6.32 4.44
C TYR A 73 6.20 -7.48 4.97
N THR A 74 6.01 -8.66 4.38
CA THR A 74 6.84 -9.85 4.57
C THR A 74 7.61 -10.12 3.26
N PRO A 75 8.95 -10.03 3.26
CA PRO A 75 9.74 -10.34 2.06
C PRO A 75 9.43 -11.73 1.53
N VAL A 76 9.10 -11.82 0.23
CA VAL A 76 9.00 -13.11 -0.47
C VAL A 76 10.41 -13.68 -0.66
N ALA A 77 10.60 -14.94 -0.25
CA ALA A 77 11.87 -15.67 -0.35
C ALA A 77 12.30 -15.93 -1.81
#